data_AF-A0A847J9X5-F1
#
_entry.id   AF-A0A847J9X5-F1
#
_cell.length_a   1.000
_cell.length_b   1.000
_cell.length_c   1.000
_cell.angle_alpha   90.00
_cell.angle_beta   90.00
_cell.angle_gamma   90.00
#
_symmetry.space_group_name_H-M   'P 1'
#
loop_
_entity.id
_entity.type
_entity.pdbx_description
1 polymer ?
#
loop_
_entity_poly.entity_id
_entity_poly.type
_entity_poly.pdbx_seq_one_letter_code
_entity_poly.pdbx_strand_id
1 'polypeptide(L)'
;PVAAPAAPPAQVAAVDPAKAPTIGRTELLGGWRVASGPDNCQIFMNLTSWAGGYRAISKGCSSPDLQKISAWDLQGKTVTLKGSDGATVATLVGAGGERFTGRPSSSQSITLSR
;
A
#
# COMPACT_ATOMS: atom_id res chain seq x y z
N PRO A 1 46.16 -7.38 -26.09
CA PRO A 1 45.02 -6.81 -25.33
C PRO A 1 43.77 -7.68 -25.52
N VAL A 2 43.38 -8.44 -24.50
CA VAL A 2 42.21 -9.33 -24.50
C VAL A 2 41.00 -8.54 -24.01
N ALA A 3 39.94 -8.45 -24.82
CA ALA A 3 38.68 -7.80 -24.48
C ALA A 3 37.74 -8.79 -23.77
N ALA A 4 37.17 -8.37 -22.63
CA ALA A 4 36.20 -9.13 -21.84
C ALA A 4 34.77 -9.01 -22.41
N PRO A 5 33.89 -10.02 -22.26
CA PRO A 5 32.51 -9.93 -22.74
C PRO A 5 31.61 -9.23 -21.71
N ALA A 6 30.74 -8.33 -22.21
CA ALA A 6 29.73 -7.63 -21.42
C ALA A 6 28.55 -8.54 -21.07
N ALA A 7 28.11 -8.50 -19.81
CA ALA A 7 26.94 -9.22 -19.31
C ALA A 7 25.61 -8.61 -19.82
N PRO A 8 24.55 -9.41 -20.00
CA PRO A 8 23.26 -8.92 -20.48
C PRO A 8 22.52 -8.08 -19.42
N PRO A 9 21.67 -7.11 -19.83
CA PRO A 9 20.89 -6.30 -18.91
C PRO A 9 19.85 -7.15 -18.17
N ALA A 10 19.79 -6.99 -16.85
CA ALA A 10 18.75 -7.55 -16.01
C ALA A 10 17.39 -6.99 -16.44
N GLN A 11 16.60 -7.84 -17.10
CA GLN A 11 15.24 -7.56 -17.51
C GLN A 11 14.34 -7.51 -16.27
N VAL A 12 13.98 -6.30 -15.85
CA VAL A 12 12.93 -6.06 -14.87
C VAL A 12 11.63 -6.51 -15.53
N ALA A 13 11.10 -7.67 -15.11
CA ALA A 13 9.81 -8.15 -15.59
C ALA A 13 8.76 -7.08 -15.31
N ALA A 14 8.30 -6.40 -16.37
CA ALA A 14 7.12 -5.57 -16.31
C ALA A 14 5.94 -6.49 -15.98
N VAL A 15 5.43 -6.36 -14.76
CA VAL A 15 4.22 -7.06 -14.33
C VAL A 15 3.08 -6.65 -15.25
N ASP A 16 2.60 -7.58 -16.09
CA ASP A 16 1.39 -7.39 -16.88
C ASP A 16 0.23 -7.04 -15.94
N PRO A 17 -0.33 -5.81 -15.97
CA PRO A 17 -1.41 -5.42 -15.05
C PRO A 17 -2.68 -6.26 -15.25
N ALA A 18 -2.81 -6.95 -16.38
CA ALA A 18 -3.89 -7.89 -16.69
C ALA A 18 -3.73 -9.28 -16.03
N LYS A 19 -2.50 -9.69 -15.69
CA LYS A 19 -2.21 -10.94 -14.96
C LYS A 19 -1.95 -10.73 -13.47
N ALA A 20 -1.92 -9.46 -13.02
CA ALA A 20 -1.84 -9.15 -11.60
C ALA A 20 -3.02 -9.84 -10.87
N PRO A 21 -2.74 -10.68 -9.86
CA PRO A 21 -3.77 -11.37 -9.09
C PRO A 21 -4.88 -10.42 -8.71
N THR A 22 -6.13 -10.88 -8.78
CA THR A 22 -7.26 -10.14 -8.24
C THR A 22 -6.99 -9.98 -6.75
N ILE A 23 -6.53 -8.80 -6.33
CA ILE A 23 -6.39 -8.48 -4.92
C ILE A 23 -7.80 -8.42 -4.36
N GLY A 24 -8.17 -9.39 -3.55
CA GLY A 24 -9.40 -9.36 -2.78
C GLY A 24 -9.19 -8.66 -1.44
N ARG A 25 -10.31 -8.46 -0.74
CA ARG A 25 -10.32 -7.88 0.62
C ARG A 25 -9.64 -8.80 1.64
N THR A 26 -9.70 -10.10 1.41
CA THR A 26 -9.07 -11.14 2.23
C THR A 26 -7.54 -11.08 2.18
N GLU A 27 -6.98 -10.73 1.03
CA GLU A 27 -5.54 -10.62 0.80
C GLU A 27 -4.95 -9.41 1.50
N LEU A 28 -5.78 -8.41 1.82
CA LEU A 28 -5.42 -7.21 2.57
C LEU A 28 -5.45 -7.42 4.08
N LEU A 29 -5.86 -8.57 4.59
CA LEU A 29 -5.93 -8.80 6.03
C LEU A 29 -4.56 -9.05 6.65
N GLY A 30 -4.40 -8.58 7.88
CA GLY A 30 -3.18 -8.74 8.66
C GLY A 30 -2.33 -7.48 8.72
N GLY A 31 -1.06 -7.67 9.05
CA GLY A 31 -0.09 -6.59 9.23
C GLY A 31 0.60 -6.22 7.93
N TRP A 32 0.65 -4.92 7.66
CA TRP A 32 1.28 -4.31 6.50
C TRP A 32 2.31 -3.28 6.94
N ARG A 33 3.40 -3.19 6.21
CA ARG A 33 4.40 -2.12 6.39
C ARG A 33 4.03 -0.94 5.50
N VAL A 34 3.96 0.24 6.11
CA VAL A 34 3.71 1.52 5.46
C VAL A 34 5.04 2.26 5.38
N ALA A 35 5.45 2.67 4.18
CA ALA A 35 6.59 3.54 3.95
C ALA A 35 6.13 4.82 3.25
N SER A 36 6.41 5.98 3.84
CA SER A 36 6.09 7.30 3.28
C SER A 36 7.23 8.25 3.57
N GLY A 37 8.13 8.46 2.60
CA GLY A 37 9.33 9.27 2.84
C GLY A 37 10.20 8.72 3.97
N PRO A 38 10.50 9.50 5.03
CA PRO A 38 11.24 9.02 6.20
C PRO A 38 10.38 8.17 7.15
N ASP A 39 9.05 8.24 7.03
CA ASP A 39 8.15 7.45 7.87
C ASP A 39 8.17 5.98 7.47
N ASN A 40 8.33 5.13 8.47
CA ASN A 40 8.17 3.70 8.29
C ASN A 40 7.43 3.09 9.50
N CYS A 41 6.20 2.64 9.26
CA CYS A 41 5.33 2.13 10.32
C CYS A 41 4.57 0.88 9.90
N GLN A 42 3.75 0.34 10.82
CA GLN A 42 2.90 -0.80 10.54
C GLN A 42 1.43 -0.41 10.58
N ILE A 43 0.62 -1.07 9.76
CA ILE A 43 -0.83 -0.97 9.80
C ILE A 43 -1.43 -2.37 9.83
N PHE A 44 -2.39 -2.59 10.70
CA PHE A 44 -3.14 -3.84 10.76
C PHE A 44 -4.52 -3.63 10.16
N MET A 45 -4.87 -4.44 9.18
CA MET A 45 -6.16 -4.39 8.47
C MET A 45 -6.97 -5.64 8.80
N ASN A 46 -8.26 -5.47 9.07
CA ASN A 46 -9.20 -6.58 9.27
C ASN A 46 -10.54 -6.30 8.53
N LEU A 47 -11.49 -7.25 8.54
CA LEU A 47 -12.83 -7.08 7.95
C LEU A 47 -13.91 -6.66 8.95
N THR A 48 -13.55 -6.02 10.06
CA THR A 48 -14.54 -5.47 11.00
C THR A 48 -15.09 -4.17 10.44
N SER A 49 -16.40 -4.06 10.23
CA SER A 49 -17.03 -2.83 9.73
C SER A 49 -16.72 -1.63 10.64
N TRP A 50 -16.20 -0.54 10.07
CA TRP A 50 -15.80 0.67 10.79
C TRP A 50 -15.78 1.90 9.86
N ALA A 51 -16.34 3.02 10.32
CA ALA A 51 -16.26 4.34 9.66
C ALA A 51 -16.45 4.34 8.12
N GLY A 52 -17.44 3.60 7.61
CA GLY A 52 -17.72 3.54 6.17
C GLY A 52 -16.73 2.68 5.36
N GLY A 53 -16.12 1.69 6.01
CA GLY A 53 -15.26 0.67 5.41
C GLY A 53 -14.99 -0.44 6.43
N TYR A 54 -13.75 -0.91 6.46
CA TYR A 54 -13.26 -1.91 7.39
C TYR A 54 -12.19 -1.35 8.31
N ARG A 55 -11.98 -1.95 9.49
CA ARG A 55 -11.09 -1.39 10.51
C ARG A 55 -9.62 -1.54 10.12
N ALA A 56 -8.88 -0.45 10.27
CA ALA A 56 -7.43 -0.37 10.15
C ALA A 56 -6.83 0.17 11.45
N ILE A 57 -5.61 -0.23 11.80
CA ILE A 57 -4.91 0.26 12.99
C ILE A 57 -3.48 0.57 12.61
N SER A 58 -3.11 1.85 12.55
CA SER A 58 -1.73 2.25 12.36
C SER A 58 -0.97 2.23 13.70
N LYS A 59 0.28 1.75 13.67
CA LYS A 59 1.16 1.56 14.82
C LYS A 59 2.55 2.07 14.47
N GLY A 60 3.07 2.98 15.28
CA GLY A 60 4.43 3.51 15.13
C GLY A 60 4.62 4.49 13.98
N CYS A 61 3.55 5.07 13.43
CA CYS A 61 3.68 6.14 12.42
C CYS A 61 4.03 7.46 13.09
N SER A 62 4.97 8.22 12.51
CA SER A 62 5.31 9.57 12.99
C SER A 62 4.49 10.64 12.25
N SER A 63 4.13 10.39 11.00
CA SER A 63 3.24 11.26 10.22
C SER A 63 1.84 11.37 10.84
N PRO A 64 1.34 12.60 11.10
CA PRO A 64 0.01 12.83 11.65
C PRO A 64 -1.12 12.28 10.76
N ASP A 65 -0.93 12.27 9.44
CA ASP A 65 -1.92 11.75 8.51
C ASP A 65 -2.04 10.23 8.66
N LEU A 66 -0.90 9.53 8.75
CA LEU A 66 -0.88 8.08 8.92
C LEU A 66 -1.42 7.64 10.28
N GLN A 67 -1.23 8.45 11.32
CA GLN A 67 -1.78 8.20 12.65
C GLN A 67 -3.32 8.29 12.69
N LYS A 68 -3.94 9.09 11.81
CA LYS A 68 -5.39 9.21 11.74
C LYS A 68 -6.07 8.00 11.12
N ILE A 69 -5.33 7.14 10.41
CA ILE A 69 -5.89 5.99 9.71
C ILE A 69 -6.54 5.04 10.72
N SER A 70 -7.85 4.85 10.57
CA SER A 70 -8.64 3.92 11.39
C SER A 70 -9.55 3.01 10.56
N ALA A 71 -9.74 3.32 9.28
CA ALA A 71 -10.50 2.52 8.34
C ALA A 71 -9.73 2.32 7.02
N TRP A 72 -10.13 1.29 6.29
CA TRP A 72 -9.72 1.03 4.92
C TRP A 72 -10.92 0.52 4.10
N ASP A 73 -10.90 0.75 2.80
CA ASP A 73 -11.90 0.26 1.86
C ASP A 73 -11.21 -0.21 0.59
N LEU A 74 -11.79 -1.19 -0.11
CA LEU A 74 -11.26 -1.69 -1.38
C LEU A 74 -12.33 -1.58 -2.47
N GLN A 75 -12.00 -0.81 -3.51
CA GLN A 75 -12.79 -0.65 -4.72
C GLN A 75 -11.96 -1.13 -5.92
N GLY A 76 -12.31 -2.30 -6.45
CA GLY A 76 -11.52 -2.96 -7.50
C GLY A 76 -10.11 -3.30 -7.02
N LYS A 77 -9.11 -2.55 -7.48
CA LYS A 77 -7.68 -2.68 -7.09
C LYS A 77 -7.17 -1.48 -6.29
N THR A 78 -8.06 -0.58 -5.88
CA THR A 78 -7.74 0.66 -5.16
C THR A 78 -8.16 0.54 -3.70
N VAL A 79 -7.18 0.63 -2.81
CA VAL A 79 -7.34 0.68 -1.36
C VAL A 79 -7.41 2.14 -0.90
N THR A 80 -8.51 2.51 -0.26
CA THR A 80 -8.70 3.84 0.32
C THR A 80 -8.56 3.75 1.83
N LEU A 81 -7.52 4.37 2.40
CA LEU A 81 -7.33 4.52 3.84
C LEU A 81 -8.11 5.74 4.32
N LYS A 82 -8.85 5.56 5.42
CA LYS A 82 -9.78 6.54 5.96
C LYS A 82 -9.51 6.82 7.44
N GLY A 83 -9.84 8.05 7.85
CA GLY A 83 -9.83 8.51 9.23
C GLY A 83 -11.03 7.99 10.02
N SER A 84 -11.04 8.23 11.33
CA SER A 84 -12.17 7.88 12.21
C SER A 84 -13.44 8.69 11.93
N ASP A 85 -13.26 9.85 11.31
CA ASP A 85 -14.30 10.73 10.76
C ASP A 85 -14.81 10.27 9.37
N GLY A 86 -14.22 9.22 8.80
CA GLY A 86 -14.53 8.74 7.45
C GLY A 86 -13.83 9.54 6.34
N ALA A 87 -13.01 10.55 6.67
CA ALA A 87 -12.27 11.32 5.68
C ALA A 87 -11.21 10.45 5.00
N THR A 88 -10.99 10.66 3.70
CA THR A 88 -9.96 9.93 2.97
C THR A 88 -8.58 10.48 3.33
N VAL A 89 -7.73 9.62 3.87
CA VAL A 89 -6.34 9.95 4.25
C VAL A 89 -5.40 9.62 3.10
N ALA A 90 -5.56 8.46 2.48
CA ALA A 90 -4.71 8.02 1.37
C ALA A 90 -5.44 7.07 0.43
N THR A 91 -5.05 7.09 -0.84
CA THR A 91 -5.48 6.09 -1.83
C THR A 91 -4.26 5.39 -2.40
N LEU A 92 -4.31 4.07 -2.38
CA LEU A 92 -3.26 3.18 -2.85
C LEU A 92 -3.83 2.26 -3.91
N VAL A 93 -3.04 1.96 -4.94
CA VAL A 93 -3.42 1.02 -5.99
C VAL A 93 -2.47 -0.16 -5.93
N GLY A 94 -3.00 -1.37 -6.07
CA GLY A 94 -2.19 -2.58 -6.15
C GLY A 94 -1.32 -2.55 -7.40
N ALA A 95 0.00 -2.60 -7.22
CA ALA A 95 0.97 -2.65 -8.32
C ALA A 95 1.24 -4.08 -8.83
N GLY A 96 0.59 -5.08 -8.22
CA GLY A 96 0.81 -6.52 -8.46
C GLY A 96 1.43 -7.20 -7.24
N GLY A 97 0.84 -8.32 -6.80
CA GLY A 97 1.30 -9.06 -5.62
C GLY A 97 1.00 -8.34 -4.30
N GLU A 98 1.94 -8.38 -3.37
CA GLU A 98 1.78 -7.94 -1.99
C GLU A 98 2.31 -6.50 -1.77
N ARG A 99 2.18 -5.65 -2.78
CA ARG A 99 2.67 -4.26 -2.77
C ARG A 99 1.64 -3.30 -3.38
N PHE A 100 1.36 -2.23 -2.65
CA PHE A 100 0.45 -1.16 -3.05
C PHE A 100 1.21 0.16 -3.02
N THR A 101 1.02 0.98 -4.04
CA THR A 101 1.63 2.30 -4.08
C THR A 101 0.56 3.33 -4.30
N GLY A 102 0.70 4.47 -3.64
CA GLY A 102 -0.33 5.48 -3.63
C GLY A 102 0.24 6.85 -3.36
N ARG A 103 -0.68 7.80 -3.28
CA ARG A 103 -0.41 9.12 -2.72
C ARG A 103 -1.40 9.34 -1.59
N PRO A 104 -0.93 9.67 -0.37
CA PRO A 104 -1.77 10.28 0.62
C PRO A 104 -2.27 11.64 0.11
N SER A 105 -3.21 12.23 0.83
CA SER A 105 -3.60 13.62 0.60
C SER A 105 -2.41 14.59 0.75
N SER A 106 -1.37 14.19 1.49
CA SER A 106 -0.07 14.86 1.54
C SER A 106 0.81 14.50 0.33
N SER A 107 1.65 15.44 -0.08
CA SER A 107 2.42 15.44 -1.35
C SER A 107 3.54 14.37 -1.47
N GLN A 108 3.58 13.37 -0.59
CA GLN A 108 4.64 12.36 -0.52
C GLN A 108 4.10 10.97 -0.90
N SER A 109 4.81 10.19 -1.73
CA SER A 109 4.31 8.85 -2.10
C SER A 109 4.26 7.90 -0.90
N ILE A 110 3.15 7.18 -0.74
CA ILE A 110 2.97 6.13 0.25
C ILE A 110 3.08 4.75 -0.42
N THR A 111 3.79 3.83 0.21
CA THR A 111 3.87 2.43 -0.21
C THR A 111 3.44 1.53 0.92
N LEU A 112 2.58 0.57 0.59
CA LEU A 112 2.19 -0.53 1.45
C LEU A 112 2.85 -1.81 0.94
N SER A 113 3.48 -2.57 1.81
CA SER A 113 4.07 -3.87 1.46
C SER A 113 4.05 -4.83 2.63
N ARG A 114 4.00 -6.12 2.34
CA ARG A 114 4.28 -7.20 3.30
C ARG A 114 5.42 -8.06 2.80
#